data_AF-A0A7J9F5M8-F1
#
_entry.id   AF-A0A7J9F5M8-F1
#
_cell.length_a   1.000
_cell.length_b   1.000
_cell.length_c   1.000
_cell.angle_alpha   90.00
_cell.angle_beta   90.00
_cell.angle_gamma   90.00
#
_symmetry.space_group_name_H-M   'P 1'
#
loop_
_entity.id
_entity.type
_entity.pdbx_description
1 polymer ?
#
loop_
_entity_poly.entity_id
_entity_poly.type
_entity_poly.pdbx_seq_one_letter_code
_entity_poly.pdbx_strand_id
1 'polypeptide(L)'
;MHKLRDGPFYKFLQSTQEAIVLPAFVVIAVRPRPGVWEYFRVNGYELTVDHLSVSEYLRFKEELVDGGCIDSYMLELDFEPFNATFPRPTCSSSIGNGVMFLNRHLSSNMFHKKEILEPLLDFLRAHKHDGLVMMLNDRIQNISKLQSALSRAYEYLSKLPLKTPYSEFKFYLRGVGFEKGWGDMAQRVSEMMRLLLDILHAPGPSTLVTFLGRIPMVFNVVIMSPHGYSWSSKCLRFARHWWTVVIRMLQMKLRLGVPDLIIGNYNDGNLVASLLSYKLGITQCNIAHALEKTKYPDSDIYWRKYEDKYHLACQFTTDLISMNNADFIITSIYQEITGSKNNVGQYESHTAFTLPGQYRVVHGIDVFDPKFNIVSPGANMSIYFFEAG
;
A
#
# COMPACT_ATOMS: atom_id res chain seq x y z
N MET A 1 37.59 7.77 25.47
CA MET A 1 36.31 7.81 24.74
C MET A 1 36.00 9.14 24.04
N HIS A 2 36.40 10.33 24.56
CA HIS A 2 36.06 11.62 23.93
C HIS A 2 36.59 11.83 22.50
N LYS A 3 37.74 11.26 22.12
CA LYS A 3 38.34 11.42 20.77
C LYS A 3 37.67 10.58 19.67
N LEU A 4 36.77 9.66 20.01
CA LEU A 4 36.08 8.82 19.02
C LEU A 4 34.71 9.36 18.62
N ARG A 5 34.11 10.27 19.41
CA ARG A 5 32.73 10.76 19.20
C ARG A 5 32.53 11.51 17.88
N ASP A 6 33.57 12.11 17.32
CA ASP A 6 33.47 12.85 16.06
C ASP A 6 34.03 12.07 14.86
N GLY A 7 34.46 10.82 15.08
CA GLY A 7 35.07 9.97 14.06
C GLY A 7 34.06 9.25 13.16
N PRO A 8 34.48 8.80 11.96
CA PRO A 8 33.62 8.05 11.04
C PRO A 8 33.09 6.74 11.65
N PHE A 9 33.89 6.07 12.47
CA PHE A 9 33.48 4.84 13.16
C PHE A 9 32.34 5.07 14.17
N TYR A 10 32.29 6.22 14.83
CA TYR A 10 31.17 6.53 15.73
C TYR A 10 29.86 6.73 14.97
N LYS A 11 29.89 7.34 13.78
CA LYS A 11 28.70 7.43 12.90
C LYS A 11 28.21 6.05 12.46
N PHE A 12 29.13 5.13 12.18
CA PHE A 12 28.82 3.74 11.89
C PHE A 12 28.12 3.05 13.08
N LEU A 13 28.68 3.17 14.28
CA LEU A 13 28.07 2.63 15.50
C LEU A 13 26.70 3.26 15.81
N GLN A 14 26.54 4.57 15.59
CA GLN A 14 25.24 5.24 15.75
C GLN A 14 24.17 4.74 14.78
N SER A 15 24.60 4.26 13.61
CA SER A 15 23.70 3.73 12.58
C SER A 15 23.46 2.22 12.73
N THR A 16 24.20 1.55 13.63
CA THR A 16 24.02 0.13 13.94
C THR A 16 22.70 -0.07 14.67
N GLN A 17 21.86 -0.97 14.16
CA GLN A 17 20.55 -1.28 14.74
C GLN A 17 20.61 -2.49 15.67
N GLU A 18 21.36 -3.51 15.28
CA GLU A 18 21.59 -4.71 16.08
C GLU A 18 22.98 -5.30 15.82
N ALA A 19 23.51 -5.99 16.82
CA ALA A 19 24.77 -6.72 16.72
C ALA A 19 24.64 -8.09 17.40
N ILE A 20 25.03 -9.13 16.68
CA ILE A 20 25.02 -10.53 17.13
C ILE A 20 26.45 -10.87 17.52
N VAL A 21 26.63 -11.36 18.75
CA VAL A 21 27.95 -11.71 19.28
C VAL A 21 28.05 -13.24 19.37
N LEU A 22 28.90 -13.81 18.52
CA LEU A 22 29.30 -15.21 18.54
C LEU A 22 30.76 -15.30 19.01
N PRO A 23 31.25 -16.46 19.49
CA PRO A 23 32.59 -16.56 20.08
C PRO A 23 33.74 -16.03 19.21
N ALA A 24 33.67 -16.22 17.89
CA ALA A 24 34.70 -15.77 16.93
C ALA A 24 34.31 -14.53 16.12
N PHE A 25 33.03 -14.18 16.06
CA PHE A 25 32.50 -13.19 15.13
C PHE A 25 31.55 -12.22 15.81
N VAL A 26 31.62 -10.95 15.42
CA VAL A 26 30.58 -9.97 15.69
C VAL A 26 29.90 -9.64 14.37
N VAL A 27 28.62 -9.95 14.25
CA VAL A 27 27.82 -9.66 13.06
C VAL A 27 26.98 -8.42 13.34
N ILE A 28 27.01 -7.44 12.44
CA ILE A 28 26.49 -6.09 12.67
C ILE A 28 25.51 -5.74 11.55
N ALA A 29 24.29 -5.36 11.92
CA ALA A 29 23.32 -4.78 11.00
C ALA A 29 23.33 -3.26 11.12
N VAL A 30 23.65 -2.59 10.02
CA VAL A 30 23.80 -1.14 9.94
C VAL A 30 22.71 -0.57 9.06
N ARG A 31 22.12 0.53 9.51
CA ARG A 31 21.08 1.27 8.79
C ARG A 31 21.51 2.71 8.59
N PRO A 32 22.30 3.02 7.55
CA PRO A 32 22.82 4.37 7.33
C PRO A 32 21.71 5.42 7.11
N ARG A 33 20.59 5.00 6.51
CA ARG A 33 19.41 5.83 6.27
C ARG A 33 18.13 4.97 6.20
N PRO A 34 16.94 5.56 6.37
CA PRO A 34 15.69 4.82 6.25
C PRO A 34 15.53 4.05 4.95
N GLY A 35 15.23 2.77 5.07
CA GLY A 35 15.08 1.81 3.98
C GLY A 35 16.39 1.24 3.41
N VAL A 36 17.55 1.60 3.97
CA VAL A 36 18.84 1.10 3.48
C VAL A 36 19.58 0.38 4.59
N TRP A 37 19.95 -0.87 4.31
CA TRP A 37 20.57 -1.79 5.23
C TRP A 37 21.86 -2.36 4.64
N GLU A 38 22.87 -2.48 5.50
CA GLU A 38 24.15 -3.09 5.20
C GLU A 38 24.51 -4.05 6.35
N TYR A 39 25.03 -5.22 6.01
CA TYR A 39 25.32 -6.27 6.99
C TYR A 39 26.80 -6.62 6.93
N PHE A 40 27.43 -6.69 8.09
CA PHE A 40 28.87 -6.92 8.19
C PHE A 40 29.18 -8.03 9.18
N ARG A 41 30.25 -8.78 8.92
CA ARG A 41 30.87 -9.70 9.89
C ARG A 41 32.25 -9.17 10.24
N VAL A 42 32.55 -9.09 11.53
CA VAL A 42 33.87 -8.75 12.06
C VAL A 42 34.47 -9.98 12.71
N ASN A 43 35.64 -10.42 12.23
CA ASN A 43 36.41 -11.49 12.87
C ASN A 43 37.23 -10.92 14.04
N GLY A 44 36.96 -11.39 15.26
CA GLY A 44 37.64 -10.89 16.47
C GLY A 44 39.13 -11.23 16.55
N TYR A 45 39.58 -12.26 15.82
CA TYR A 45 40.98 -12.71 15.82
C TYR A 45 41.79 -12.09 14.69
N GLU A 46 41.23 -12.08 13.48
CA GLU A 46 41.92 -11.60 12.27
C GLU A 46 41.73 -10.10 12.03
N LEU A 47 40.80 -9.45 12.75
CA LEU A 47 40.40 -8.05 12.56
C LEU A 47 39.96 -7.74 11.12
N THR A 48 39.43 -8.73 10.42
CA THR A 48 38.85 -8.62 9.09
C THR A 48 37.37 -8.24 9.17
N VAL A 49 36.90 -7.51 8.16
CA VAL A 49 35.50 -7.09 8.03
C VAL A 49 34.99 -7.54 6.66
N ASP A 50 33.98 -8.40 6.67
CA ASP A 50 33.35 -8.92 5.46
C ASP A 50 31.93 -8.35 5.33
N HIS A 51 31.52 -8.04 4.10
CA HIS A 51 30.14 -7.72 3.80
C HIS A 51 29.32 -9.00 3.68
N LEU A 52 28.12 -9.02 4.24
CA LEU A 52 27.19 -10.15 4.20
C LEU A 52 25.98 -9.83 3.32
N SER A 53 25.48 -10.85 2.63
CA SER A 53 24.12 -10.85 2.11
C SER A 53 23.09 -10.93 3.25
N VAL A 54 21.83 -10.58 2.96
CA VAL A 54 20.72 -10.71 3.91
C VAL A 54 20.56 -12.15 4.38
N SER A 55 20.63 -13.13 3.46
CA SER A 55 20.50 -14.55 3.82
C SER A 55 21.62 -15.02 4.74
N GLU A 56 22.87 -14.60 4.51
CA GLU A 56 24.00 -14.91 5.39
C GLU A 56 23.84 -14.26 6.77
N TYR A 57 23.41 -13.00 6.81
CA TYR A 57 23.12 -12.30 8.06
C TYR A 57 22.07 -13.04 8.91
N LEU A 58 20.95 -13.43 8.29
CA LEU A 58 19.86 -14.12 8.97
C LEU A 58 20.26 -15.53 9.44
N ARG A 59 21.15 -16.23 8.71
CA ARG A 59 21.73 -17.50 9.18
C ARG A 59 22.50 -17.35 10.49
N PHE A 60 23.23 -16.25 10.69
CA PHE A 60 23.87 -15.98 11.97
C PHE A 60 22.87 -15.72 13.11
N LYS A 61 21.71 -15.11 12.82
CA LYS A 61 20.62 -15.00 13.82
C LYS A 61 20.08 -16.38 14.20
N GLU A 62 19.91 -17.26 13.22
CA GLU A 62 19.43 -18.62 13.47
C GLU A 62 20.45 -19.44 14.27
N GLU A 63 21.74 -19.33 13.95
CA GLU A 63 22.83 -20.01 14.68
C GLU A 63 22.85 -19.63 16.17
N LEU A 64 22.57 -18.37 16.50
CA LEU A 64 22.48 -17.90 17.88
C LEU A 64 21.44 -18.69 18.71
N VAL A 65 20.35 -19.15 18.10
CA VAL A 65 19.26 -19.84 18.80
C VAL A 65 19.34 -21.35 18.65
N ASP A 66 19.61 -21.84 17.44
CA ASP A 66 19.54 -23.27 17.11
C ASP A 66 20.92 -23.96 17.15
N GLY A 67 22.01 -23.23 17.45
CA GLY A 67 23.32 -23.80 17.75
C GLY A 67 24.03 -24.44 16.55
N GLY A 68 23.69 -24.05 15.32
CA GLY A 68 24.42 -24.43 14.10
C GLY A 68 23.83 -25.57 13.28
N CYS A 69 22.68 -26.16 13.66
CA CYS A 69 21.95 -27.08 12.79
C CYS A 69 21.10 -26.30 11.78
N ILE A 70 21.75 -25.70 10.78
CA ILE A 70 21.08 -24.92 9.73
C ILE A 70 20.71 -25.89 8.61
N ASP A 71 19.40 -26.12 8.42
CA ASP A 71 18.88 -26.87 7.28
C ASP A 71 19.26 -26.14 5.97
N SER A 72 19.99 -26.83 5.10
CA SER A 72 20.41 -26.30 3.79
C SER A 72 19.23 -25.99 2.87
N TYR A 73 18.04 -26.54 3.16
CA TYR A 73 16.82 -26.37 2.37
C TYR A 73 15.76 -25.52 3.07
N MET A 74 16.15 -24.69 4.06
CA MET A 74 15.24 -23.75 4.69
C MET A 74 14.57 -22.83 3.66
N LEU A 75 13.24 -22.71 3.73
CA LEU A 75 12.46 -21.85 2.84
C LEU A 75 12.89 -20.39 2.97
N GLU A 76 13.38 -19.80 1.88
CA GLU A 76 13.64 -18.36 1.77
C GLU A 76 12.50 -17.69 0.99
N LEU A 77 11.86 -16.71 1.63
CA LEU A 77 10.85 -15.85 1.04
C LEU A 77 11.53 -14.59 0.50
N ASP A 78 11.52 -14.44 -0.82
CA ASP A 78 12.09 -13.30 -1.53
C ASP A 78 11.05 -12.70 -2.49
N PHE A 79 10.50 -11.54 -2.14
CA PHE A 79 9.53 -10.83 -2.95
C PHE A 79 10.16 -9.82 -3.92
N GLU A 80 11.48 -9.57 -3.86
CA GLU A 80 12.12 -8.57 -4.71
C GLU A 80 11.98 -8.88 -6.22
N PRO A 81 12.21 -10.12 -6.70
CA PRO A 81 12.09 -10.44 -8.13
C PRO A 81 10.68 -10.20 -8.69
N PHE A 82 9.64 -10.38 -7.86
CA PHE A 82 8.25 -10.18 -8.25
C PHE A 82 7.87 -8.70 -8.41
N ASN A 83 8.64 -7.81 -7.77
CA ASN A 83 8.43 -6.36 -7.81
C ASN A 83 9.40 -5.67 -8.79
N ALA A 84 10.27 -6.40 -9.49
CA ALA A 84 11.32 -5.84 -10.35
C ALA A 84 10.79 -4.96 -11.50
N THR A 85 9.57 -5.21 -11.97
CA THR A 85 8.92 -4.42 -13.03
C THR A 85 8.26 -3.14 -12.51
N PHE A 86 8.07 -3.01 -11.19
CA PHE A 86 7.48 -1.82 -10.61
C PHE A 86 8.53 -0.72 -10.42
N PRO A 87 8.20 0.54 -10.80
CA PRO A 87 9.11 1.65 -10.61
C PRO A 87 9.29 1.93 -9.11
N ARG A 88 10.53 2.15 -8.67
CA ARG A 88 10.87 2.41 -7.28
C ARG A 88 11.47 3.82 -7.09
N PRO A 89 10.96 4.63 -6.13
CA PRO A 89 11.65 5.83 -5.69
C PRO A 89 12.94 5.47 -4.95
N THR A 90 14.00 6.26 -5.12
CA THR A 90 15.30 6.05 -4.43
C THR A 90 15.54 7.03 -3.27
N CYS A 91 14.69 8.06 -3.18
CA CYS A 91 14.77 9.12 -2.17
C CYS A 91 13.86 8.79 -0.98
N SER A 92 14.42 8.74 0.23
CA SER A 92 13.66 8.47 1.46
C SER A 92 12.51 9.46 1.70
N SER A 93 12.62 10.71 1.21
CA SER A 93 11.55 11.71 1.27
C SER A 93 10.29 11.34 0.45
N SER A 94 10.40 10.38 -0.46
CA SER A 94 9.26 9.91 -1.28
C SER A 94 8.51 8.74 -0.64
N ILE A 95 9.04 8.16 0.44
CA ILE A 95 8.40 7.05 1.15
C ILE A 95 7.07 7.52 1.75
N GLY A 96 6.04 6.70 1.60
CA GLY A 96 4.67 7.04 2.02
C GLY A 96 3.96 8.05 1.11
N ASN A 97 4.58 8.46 0.00
CA ASN A 97 3.99 9.31 -1.03
C ASN A 97 3.83 8.55 -2.37
N GLY A 98 3.54 7.26 -2.29
CA GLY A 98 3.55 6.35 -3.41
C GLY A 98 2.60 6.75 -4.55
N VAL A 99 1.40 7.23 -4.23
CA VAL A 99 0.45 7.75 -5.22
C VAL A 99 1.02 8.93 -6.02
N MET A 100 1.78 9.83 -5.39
CA MET A 100 2.40 10.96 -6.09
C MET A 100 3.49 10.49 -7.04
N PHE A 101 4.26 9.47 -6.63
CA PHE A 101 5.27 8.85 -7.48
C PHE A 101 4.63 8.12 -8.67
N LEU A 102 3.60 7.30 -8.45
CA LEU A 102 2.87 6.59 -9.51
C LEU A 102 2.25 7.56 -10.51
N ASN A 103 1.66 8.67 -10.05
CA ASN A 103 1.08 9.66 -10.95
C ASN A 103 2.13 10.34 -11.84
N ARG A 104 3.33 10.63 -11.30
CA ARG A 104 4.45 11.14 -12.12
C ARG A 104 4.90 10.10 -13.14
N HIS A 105 5.03 8.85 -12.72
CA HIS A 105 5.45 7.75 -13.58
C HIS A 105 4.44 7.48 -14.72
N LEU A 106 3.16 7.34 -14.38
CA LEU A 106 2.07 7.13 -15.36
C LEU A 106 1.96 8.30 -16.33
N SER A 107 2.00 9.54 -15.82
CA SER A 107 1.94 10.75 -16.65
C SER A 107 3.11 10.82 -17.63
N SER A 108 4.34 10.51 -17.18
CA SER A 108 5.52 10.48 -18.05
C SER A 108 5.41 9.38 -19.10
N ASN A 109 4.96 8.18 -18.73
CA ASN A 109 4.78 7.09 -19.67
C ASN A 109 3.70 7.39 -20.73
N MET A 110 2.57 7.95 -20.31
CA MET A 110 1.49 8.39 -21.21
C MET A 110 1.97 9.47 -22.20
N PHE A 111 2.90 10.33 -21.80
CA PHE A 111 3.48 11.35 -22.69
C PHE A 111 4.33 10.72 -23.79
N HIS A 112 5.12 9.68 -23.46
CA HIS A 112 6.07 9.06 -24.39
C HIS A 112 5.44 7.99 -25.29
N LYS A 113 4.39 7.30 -24.83
CA LYS A 113 3.80 6.16 -25.54
C LYS A 113 2.28 6.33 -25.62
N LYS A 114 1.78 6.76 -26.79
CA LYS A 114 0.33 6.96 -27.01
C LYS A 114 -0.49 5.68 -26.85
N GLU A 115 0.10 4.52 -27.08
CA GLU A 115 -0.54 3.20 -26.84
C GLU A 115 -0.94 3.00 -25.36
N ILE A 116 -0.28 3.68 -24.42
CA ILE A 116 -0.62 3.62 -22.97
C ILE A 116 -1.94 4.35 -22.66
N LEU A 117 -2.47 5.15 -23.59
CA LEU A 117 -3.79 5.77 -23.44
C LEU A 117 -4.94 4.80 -23.73
N GLU A 118 -4.71 3.71 -24.47
CA GLU A 118 -5.77 2.72 -24.76
C GLU A 118 -6.31 2.05 -23.49
N PRO A 119 -5.47 1.61 -22.51
CA PRO A 119 -5.97 1.15 -21.21
C PRO A 119 -6.87 2.16 -20.48
N LEU A 120 -6.61 3.47 -20.60
CA LEU A 120 -7.46 4.50 -20.01
C LEU A 120 -8.81 4.58 -20.72
N LEU A 121 -8.83 4.47 -22.05
CA LEU A 121 -10.07 4.41 -22.82
C LEU A 121 -10.87 3.16 -22.45
N ASP A 122 -10.23 2.00 -22.43
CA ASP A 122 -10.85 0.72 -22.08
C ASP A 122 -11.41 0.75 -20.66
N PHE A 123 -10.67 1.31 -19.70
CA PHE A 123 -11.14 1.54 -18.34
C PHE A 123 -12.43 2.37 -18.32
N LEU A 124 -12.45 3.52 -19.02
CA LEU A 124 -13.63 4.40 -19.06
C LEU A 124 -14.83 3.76 -19.76
N ARG A 125 -14.61 2.87 -20.73
CA ARG A 125 -15.68 2.14 -21.45
C ARG A 125 -16.22 0.95 -20.68
N ALA A 126 -15.35 0.24 -19.97
CA ALA A 126 -15.72 -0.91 -19.15
C ALA A 126 -16.47 -0.48 -17.88
N HIS A 127 -16.36 0.79 -17.48
CA HIS A 127 -16.91 1.30 -16.24
C HIS A 127 -18.45 1.23 -16.17
N LYS A 128 -18.94 0.48 -15.18
CA LYS A 128 -20.37 0.24 -14.94
C LYS A 128 -20.65 0.29 -13.45
N HIS A 129 -21.84 0.74 -13.09
CA HIS A 129 -22.35 0.64 -11.72
C HIS A 129 -23.82 0.22 -11.75
N ASP A 130 -24.17 -0.81 -10.99
CA ASP A 130 -25.49 -1.47 -10.99
C ASP A 130 -25.98 -1.84 -12.41
N GLY A 131 -25.07 -2.33 -13.25
CA GLY A 131 -25.34 -2.69 -14.64
C GLY A 131 -25.53 -1.50 -15.59
N LEU A 132 -25.54 -0.27 -15.08
CA LEU A 132 -25.64 0.94 -15.89
C LEU A 132 -24.25 1.37 -16.36
N VAL A 133 -24.09 1.53 -17.68
CA VAL A 133 -22.88 2.10 -18.29
C VAL A 133 -22.66 3.52 -17.79
N MET A 134 -21.41 3.81 -17.45
CA MET A 134 -20.97 5.13 -17.01
C MET A 134 -19.81 5.62 -17.87
N MET A 135 -19.53 6.91 -17.81
CA MET A 135 -18.46 7.58 -18.56
C MET A 135 -18.62 7.48 -20.07
N LEU A 136 -18.18 6.39 -20.71
CA LEU A 136 -18.17 6.21 -22.16
C LEU A 136 -19.03 5.02 -22.59
N ASN A 137 -19.77 5.17 -23.68
CA ASN A 137 -20.48 4.05 -24.31
C ASN A 137 -19.77 3.53 -25.57
N ASP A 138 -20.34 2.49 -26.18
CA ASP A 138 -19.78 1.79 -27.34
C ASP A 138 -19.67 2.64 -28.62
N ARG A 139 -20.08 3.90 -28.63
CA ARG A 139 -19.82 4.80 -29.77
C ARG A 139 -18.35 5.18 -29.88
N ILE A 140 -17.63 5.19 -28.75
CA ILE A 140 -16.21 5.56 -28.69
C ILE A 140 -15.36 4.28 -28.62
N GLN A 141 -14.66 3.98 -29.71
CA GLN A 141 -13.93 2.71 -29.87
C GLN A 141 -12.41 2.87 -29.88
N ASN A 142 -11.90 4.10 -30.03
CA ASN A 142 -10.48 4.41 -30.07
C ASN A 142 -10.23 5.86 -29.65
N ILE A 143 -8.97 6.19 -29.40
CA ILE A 143 -8.54 7.51 -28.92
C ILE A 143 -8.92 8.64 -29.90
N SER A 144 -8.84 8.42 -31.21
CA SER A 144 -9.20 9.43 -32.22
C SER A 144 -10.69 9.80 -32.14
N LYS A 145 -11.57 8.80 -32.02
CA LYS A 145 -13.00 9.03 -31.78
C LYS A 145 -13.24 9.74 -30.46
N LEU A 146 -12.53 9.36 -29.39
CA LEU A 146 -12.65 10.01 -28.08
C LEU A 146 -12.32 11.50 -28.17
N GLN A 147 -11.20 11.86 -28.81
CA GLN A 147 -10.80 13.25 -29.01
C GLN A 147 -11.86 14.04 -29.78
N SER A 148 -12.34 13.50 -30.91
CA SER A 148 -13.39 14.16 -31.71
C SER A 148 -14.71 14.32 -30.95
N ALA A 149 -15.08 13.33 -30.12
CA ALA A 149 -16.28 13.40 -29.30
C ALA A 149 -16.14 14.45 -28.19
N LEU A 150 -15.00 14.50 -27.51
CA LEU A 150 -14.69 15.50 -26.48
C LEU A 150 -14.76 16.92 -27.06
N SER A 151 -14.15 17.17 -28.22
CA SER A 151 -14.19 18.50 -28.85
C SER A 151 -15.61 18.96 -29.17
N ARG A 152 -16.46 18.09 -29.75
CA ARG A 152 -17.86 18.40 -30.04
C ARG A 152 -18.69 18.63 -28.77
N ALA A 153 -18.50 17.78 -27.76
CA ALA A 153 -19.20 17.91 -26.48
C ALA A 153 -18.83 19.22 -25.78
N TYR A 154 -17.53 19.56 -25.79
CA TYR A 154 -17.03 20.79 -25.19
C TYR A 154 -17.57 22.05 -25.89
N GLU A 155 -17.58 22.08 -27.23
CA GLU A 155 -18.13 23.20 -28.00
C GLU A 155 -19.66 23.37 -27.80
N TYR A 156 -20.38 22.26 -27.60
CA TYR A 156 -21.80 22.31 -27.27
C TYR A 156 -22.03 22.87 -25.86
N LEU A 157 -21.29 22.36 -24.86
CA LEU A 157 -21.43 22.78 -23.47
C LEU A 157 -21.02 24.24 -23.25
N SER A 158 -20.06 24.77 -24.02
CA SER A 158 -19.65 26.17 -23.93
C SER A 158 -20.74 27.18 -24.33
N LYS A 159 -21.80 26.72 -25.02
CA LYS A 159 -22.95 27.53 -25.42
C LYS A 159 -24.05 27.55 -24.35
N LEU A 160 -23.99 26.67 -23.36
CA LEU A 160 -24.97 26.56 -22.29
C LEU A 160 -24.59 27.42 -21.08
N PRO A 161 -25.57 27.90 -20.30
CA PRO A 161 -25.30 28.47 -18.98
C PRO A 161 -24.57 27.47 -18.07
N LEU A 162 -23.60 27.93 -17.28
CA LEU A 162 -22.74 27.08 -16.44
C LEU A 162 -23.50 26.19 -15.44
N LYS A 163 -24.65 26.69 -14.94
CA LYS A 163 -25.52 25.99 -13.98
C LYS A 163 -26.59 25.11 -14.61
N THR A 164 -26.58 24.94 -15.94
CA THR A 164 -27.54 24.07 -16.63
C THR A 164 -27.39 22.64 -16.08
N PRO A 165 -28.47 22.00 -15.62
CA PRO A 165 -28.42 20.65 -15.04
C PRO A 165 -28.21 19.58 -16.13
N TYR A 166 -27.51 18.50 -15.79
CA TYR A 166 -27.21 17.39 -16.69
C TYR A 166 -28.46 16.80 -17.38
N SER A 167 -29.62 16.83 -16.73
CA SER A 167 -30.88 16.33 -17.27
C SER A 167 -31.30 16.99 -18.59
N GLU A 168 -30.92 18.25 -18.82
CA GLU A 168 -31.31 19.02 -20.02
C GLU A 168 -30.48 18.64 -21.25
N PHE A 169 -29.21 18.29 -21.08
CA PHE A 169 -28.30 17.96 -22.18
C PHE A 169 -27.86 16.49 -22.24
N LYS A 170 -28.40 15.62 -21.36
CA LYS A 170 -28.05 14.19 -21.29
C LYS A 170 -28.21 13.45 -22.63
N PHE A 171 -29.25 13.76 -23.40
CA PHE A 171 -29.54 13.06 -24.66
C PHE A 171 -28.53 13.40 -25.74
N TYR A 172 -28.11 14.66 -25.79
CA TYR A 172 -27.03 15.09 -26.68
C TYR A 172 -25.72 14.39 -26.33
N LEU A 173 -25.32 14.40 -25.06
CA LEU A 173 -24.09 13.75 -24.59
C LEU A 173 -24.06 12.25 -24.87
N ARG A 174 -25.16 11.55 -24.60
CA ARG A 174 -25.30 10.13 -24.95
C ARG A 174 -25.15 9.88 -26.44
N GLY A 175 -25.72 10.77 -27.27
CA GLY A 175 -25.62 10.71 -28.72
C GLY A 175 -24.18 10.83 -29.24
N VAL A 176 -23.34 11.63 -28.59
CA VAL A 176 -21.92 11.76 -28.97
C VAL A 176 -21.00 10.72 -28.30
N GLY A 177 -21.49 9.99 -27.30
CA GLY A 177 -20.81 8.83 -26.71
C GLY A 177 -20.54 8.91 -25.20
N PHE A 178 -21.04 9.94 -24.51
CA PHE A 178 -20.82 10.18 -23.08
C PHE A 178 -22.06 9.83 -22.26
N GLU A 179 -21.91 8.91 -21.31
CA GLU A 179 -22.94 8.52 -20.35
C GLU A 179 -22.91 9.42 -19.10
N LYS A 180 -23.60 9.01 -18.04
CA LYS A 180 -23.55 9.68 -16.73
C LYS A 180 -22.18 9.52 -16.06
N GLY A 181 -21.84 10.44 -15.16
CA GLY A 181 -20.61 10.38 -14.34
C GLY A 181 -19.64 11.55 -14.51
N TRP A 182 -19.89 12.43 -15.49
CA TRP A 182 -19.02 13.58 -15.77
C TRP A 182 -19.27 14.81 -14.88
N GLY A 183 -20.46 14.91 -14.28
CA GLY A 183 -20.87 16.05 -13.48
C GLY A 183 -22.40 16.20 -13.45
N ASP A 184 -22.87 16.99 -12.48
CA ASP A 184 -24.27 17.33 -12.26
C ASP A 184 -24.73 18.57 -13.05
N MET A 185 -23.80 19.49 -13.36
CA MET A 185 -24.04 20.70 -14.13
C MET A 185 -23.07 20.86 -15.31
N ALA A 186 -23.45 21.66 -16.31
CA ALA A 186 -22.66 21.91 -17.52
C ALA A 186 -21.23 22.37 -17.24
N GLN A 187 -21.02 23.19 -16.20
CA GLN A 187 -19.68 23.59 -15.75
C GLN A 187 -18.83 22.38 -15.36
N ARG A 188 -19.32 21.54 -14.46
CA ARG A 188 -18.57 20.40 -13.92
C ARG A 188 -18.26 19.37 -15.00
N VAL A 189 -19.22 19.12 -15.89
CA VAL A 189 -19.03 18.26 -17.07
C VAL A 189 -17.93 18.81 -17.98
N SER A 190 -17.99 20.11 -18.31
CA SER A 190 -16.98 20.77 -19.14
C SER A 190 -15.58 20.72 -18.52
N GLU A 191 -15.48 20.95 -17.21
CA GLU A 191 -14.21 20.85 -16.48
C GLU A 191 -13.62 19.44 -16.55
N MET A 192 -14.45 18.41 -16.32
CA MET A 192 -14.00 17.02 -16.35
C MET A 192 -13.58 16.56 -17.75
N MET A 193 -14.33 16.98 -18.78
CA MET A 193 -13.97 16.73 -20.18
C MET A 193 -12.67 17.45 -20.57
N ARG A 194 -12.45 18.67 -20.09
CA ARG A 194 -11.20 19.40 -20.31
C ARG A 194 -10.01 18.69 -19.66
N LEU A 195 -10.16 18.18 -18.43
CA LEU A 195 -9.10 17.38 -17.79
C LEU A 195 -8.71 16.16 -18.62
N LEU A 196 -9.69 15.44 -19.18
CA LEU A 196 -9.39 14.30 -20.06
C LEU A 196 -8.72 14.75 -21.36
N LEU A 197 -9.18 15.84 -21.97
CA LEU A 197 -8.55 16.39 -23.18
C LEU A 197 -7.09 16.81 -22.91
N ASP A 198 -6.84 17.44 -21.77
CA ASP A 198 -5.50 17.81 -21.31
C ASP A 198 -4.62 16.56 -21.14
N ILE A 199 -5.15 15.46 -20.57
CA ILE A 199 -4.44 14.17 -20.46
C ILE A 199 -4.12 13.57 -21.83
N LEU A 200 -5.04 13.64 -22.79
CA LEU A 200 -4.83 13.08 -24.14
C LEU A 200 -3.82 13.89 -24.98
N HIS A 201 -3.64 15.18 -24.70
CA HIS A 201 -2.70 16.04 -25.42
C HIS A 201 -1.35 16.19 -24.73
N ALA A 202 -1.37 16.45 -23.42
CA ALA A 202 -0.20 16.73 -22.60
C ALA A 202 -0.45 16.24 -21.16
N PRO A 203 -0.30 14.92 -20.90
CA PRO A 203 -0.55 14.35 -19.59
C PRO A 203 0.39 14.97 -18.54
N GLY A 204 -0.22 15.57 -17.52
CA GLY A 204 0.44 16.12 -16.34
C GLY A 204 0.04 15.36 -15.07
N PRO A 205 0.93 15.20 -14.07
CA PRO A 205 0.63 14.42 -12.87
C PRO A 205 -0.55 14.98 -12.07
N SER A 206 -0.66 16.31 -11.95
CA SER A 206 -1.77 16.98 -11.26
C SER A 206 -3.10 16.79 -11.99
N THR A 207 -3.10 16.89 -13.32
CA THR A 207 -4.29 16.66 -14.15
C THR A 207 -4.76 15.21 -14.04
N LEU A 208 -3.84 14.25 -14.07
CA LEU A 208 -4.15 12.83 -13.95
C LEU A 208 -4.78 12.50 -12.58
N VAL A 209 -4.17 12.96 -11.49
CA VAL A 209 -4.72 12.81 -10.12
C VAL A 209 -6.12 13.40 -10.04
N THR A 210 -6.30 14.62 -10.54
CA THR A 210 -7.57 15.34 -10.46
C THR A 210 -8.64 14.64 -11.28
N PHE A 211 -8.30 14.14 -12.46
CA PHE A 211 -9.22 13.41 -13.31
C PHE A 211 -9.63 12.07 -12.68
N LEU A 212 -8.66 11.20 -12.36
CA LEU A 212 -8.92 9.87 -11.77
C LEU A 212 -9.67 9.99 -10.44
N GLY A 213 -9.32 10.95 -9.60
CA GLY A 213 -10.01 11.22 -8.33
C GLY A 213 -11.44 11.76 -8.47
N ARG A 214 -11.82 12.27 -9.65
CA ARG A 214 -13.19 12.74 -9.95
C ARG A 214 -14.06 11.66 -10.59
N ILE A 215 -13.48 10.56 -11.07
CA ILE A 215 -14.26 9.45 -11.65
C ILE A 215 -15.07 8.81 -10.53
N PRO A 216 -16.39 8.64 -10.69
CA PRO A 216 -17.21 7.97 -9.70
C PRO A 216 -16.93 6.47 -9.72
N MET A 217 -15.93 6.02 -8.95
CA MET A 217 -15.46 4.63 -8.91
C MET A 217 -15.94 3.87 -7.69
N VAL A 218 -15.95 4.51 -6.52
CA VAL A 218 -16.16 3.84 -5.23
C VAL A 218 -17.57 4.13 -4.72
N PHE A 219 -18.46 3.14 -4.81
CA PHE A 219 -19.83 3.23 -4.30
C PHE A 219 -20.03 2.27 -3.12
N ASN A 220 -19.60 1.02 -3.30
CA ASN A 220 -19.75 -0.06 -2.33
C ASN A 220 -18.39 -0.37 -1.67
N VAL A 221 -18.24 0.03 -0.41
CA VAL A 221 -17.01 -0.21 0.37
C VAL A 221 -17.23 -1.31 1.41
N VAL A 222 -16.34 -2.29 1.40
CA VAL A 222 -16.33 -3.38 2.38
C VAL A 222 -15.11 -3.23 3.28
N ILE A 223 -15.36 -2.99 4.56
CA ILE A 223 -14.32 -2.88 5.59
C ILE A 223 -14.29 -4.18 6.40
N MET A 224 -13.11 -4.80 6.50
CA MET A 224 -12.83 -6.02 7.24
C MET A 224 -12.15 -5.67 8.56
N SER A 225 -12.75 -6.05 9.68
CA SER A 225 -12.18 -5.91 11.03
C SER A 225 -12.70 -7.04 11.94
N PRO A 226 -12.27 -8.29 11.74
CA PRO A 226 -12.84 -9.44 12.43
C PRO A 226 -12.63 -9.41 13.95
N HIS A 227 -11.39 -9.24 14.46
CA HIS A 227 -11.15 -9.18 15.92
C HIS A 227 -11.44 -7.80 16.55
N GLY A 228 -11.69 -6.77 15.74
CA GLY A 228 -11.97 -5.42 16.20
C GLY A 228 -13.46 -5.09 16.15
N TYR A 229 -14.28 -5.69 17.01
CA TYR A 229 -15.68 -5.26 17.15
C TYR A 229 -15.73 -3.82 17.67
N SER A 230 -16.01 -2.93 16.73
CA SER A 230 -16.43 -1.53 16.87
C SER A 230 -17.96 -1.51 17.09
N TRP A 231 -18.64 -0.71 17.94
CA TRP A 231 -18.40 0.47 18.78
C TRP A 231 -19.64 0.61 19.72
N SER A 232 -19.61 1.55 20.69
CA SER A 232 -20.72 1.95 21.59
C SER A 232 -21.05 1.03 22.79
N SER A 233 -20.56 1.48 23.95
CA SER A 233 -21.08 1.36 25.32
C SER A 233 -21.18 0.01 26.03
N LYS A 234 -21.28 -1.15 25.39
CA LYS A 234 -21.45 -2.43 26.13
C LYS A 234 -21.10 -3.63 25.27
N CYS A 235 -20.01 -4.33 25.55
CA CYS A 235 -20.06 -5.78 25.79
C CYS A 235 -18.70 -6.37 26.17
N LEU A 236 -18.74 -7.09 27.27
CA LEU A 236 -17.74 -8.01 27.77
C LEU A 236 -18.04 -9.39 27.15
N ARG A 237 -16.99 -10.07 26.65
CA ARG A 237 -16.93 -11.49 26.25
C ARG A 237 -17.76 -11.92 25.04
N PHE A 238 -17.12 -12.47 24.01
CA PHE A 238 -17.37 -13.82 23.46
C PHE A 238 -16.41 -14.10 22.29
N ALA A 239 -15.51 -15.08 22.44
CA ALA A 239 -14.46 -15.38 21.46
C ALA A 239 -14.78 -16.52 20.47
N ARG A 240 -16.02 -17.05 20.42
CA ARG A 240 -16.29 -18.36 19.78
C ARG A 240 -17.25 -18.39 18.58
N HIS A 241 -17.70 -17.26 18.03
CA HIS A 241 -18.69 -17.23 16.92
C HIS A 241 -18.27 -16.40 15.68
N TRP A 242 -16.99 -16.07 15.54
CA TRP A 242 -16.51 -15.06 14.57
C TRP A 242 -16.64 -15.44 13.10
N TRP A 243 -16.33 -16.69 12.73
CA TRP A 243 -16.39 -17.14 11.32
C TRP A 243 -17.80 -17.05 10.73
N THR A 244 -18.82 -17.40 11.52
CA THR A 244 -20.23 -17.33 11.12
C THR A 244 -20.73 -15.88 11.00
N VAL A 245 -20.20 -14.96 11.81
CA VAL A 245 -20.55 -13.52 11.75
C VAL A 245 -19.87 -12.86 10.55
N VAL A 246 -18.61 -13.15 10.28
CA VAL A 246 -17.89 -12.66 9.09
C VAL A 246 -18.56 -13.17 7.82
N ILE A 247 -18.89 -14.47 7.75
CA ILE A 247 -19.64 -15.04 6.61
C ILE A 247 -21.03 -14.40 6.50
N ARG A 248 -21.77 -14.17 7.60
CA ARG A 248 -23.09 -13.51 7.53
C ARG A 248 -22.99 -12.05 7.13
N MET A 249 -22.01 -11.29 7.62
CA MET A 249 -21.79 -9.90 7.21
C MET A 249 -21.35 -9.81 5.75
N LEU A 250 -20.49 -10.72 5.29
CA LEU A 250 -20.13 -10.88 3.89
C LEU A 250 -21.35 -11.26 3.04
N GLN A 251 -22.15 -12.24 3.46
CA GLN A 251 -23.37 -12.63 2.75
C GLN A 251 -24.42 -11.51 2.74
N MET A 252 -24.51 -10.68 3.79
CA MET A 252 -25.41 -9.53 3.84
C MET A 252 -24.92 -8.36 2.99
N LYS A 253 -23.61 -8.06 2.98
CA LYS A 253 -23.03 -7.01 2.13
C LYS A 253 -22.90 -7.42 0.66
N LEU A 254 -22.56 -8.67 0.36
CA LEU A 254 -22.55 -9.21 -1.00
C LEU A 254 -23.96 -9.39 -1.59
N ARG A 255 -25.00 -9.42 -0.74
CA ARG A 255 -26.39 -9.30 -1.20
C ARG A 255 -26.75 -7.90 -1.72
N LEU A 256 -25.95 -6.88 -1.41
CA LEU A 256 -26.14 -5.49 -1.86
C LEU A 256 -25.35 -5.17 -3.15
N GLY A 257 -24.56 -6.09 -3.67
CA GLY A 257 -23.73 -5.91 -4.88
C GLY A 257 -22.28 -6.35 -4.67
N VAL A 258 -21.51 -6.33 -5.75
CA VAL A 258 -20.05 -6.54 -5.71
C VAL A 258 -19.40 -5.25 -5.15
N PRO A 259 -18.46 -5.33 -4.20
CA PRO A 259 -17.76 -4.16 -3.69
C PRO A 259 -16.85 -3.54 -4.74
N ASP A 260 -16.67 -2.22 -4.70
CA ASP A 260 -15.69 -1.51 -5.55
C ASP A 260 -14.33 -1.36 -4.83
N LEU A 261 -14.33 -1.45 -3.50
CA LEU A 261 -13.14 -1.35 -2.66
C LEU A 261 -13.28 -2.23 -1.42
N ILE A 262 -12.22 -2.98 -1.11
CA ILE A 262 -12.09 -3.76 0.12
C ILE A 262 -10.98 -3.16 0.98
N ILE A 263 -11.27 -2.89 2.25
CA ILE A 263 -10.31 -2.36 3.22
C ILE A 263 -10.08 -3.40 4.32
N GLY A 264 -8.88 -3.98 4.36
CA GLY A 264 -8.40 -4.77 5.48
C GLY A 264 -7.96 -3.89 6.65
N ASN A 265 -8.31 -4.30 7.87
CA ASN A 265 -7.80 -3.69 9.09
C ASN A 265 -7.17 -4.75 9.98
N TYR A 266 -5.99 -4.45 10.51
CA TYR A 266 -5.18 -5.38 11.29
C TYR A 266 -4.84 -6.66 10.52
N ASN A 267 -4.10 -7.57 11.14
CA ASN A 267 -3.61 -8.79 10.48
C ASN A 267 -4.72 -9.68 9.90
N ASP A 268 -5.73 -10.04 10.68
CA ASP A 268 -6.82 -10.94 10.25
C ASP A 268 -7.76 -10.29 9.22
N GLY A 269 -8.08 -9.00 9.37
CA GLY A 269 -8.89 -8.26 8.42
C GLY A 269 -8.15 -8.07 7.11
N ASN A 270 -6.84 -7.83 7.15
CA ASN A 270 -5.98 -7.81 5.97
C ASN A 270 -5.92 -9.18 5.27
N LEU A 271 -5.89 -10.29 6.02
CA LEU A 271 -5.93 -11.64 5.43
C LEU A 271 -7.25 -11.90 4.70
N VAL A 272 -8.38 -11.63 5.39
CA VAL A 272 -9.71 -11.83 4.83
C VAL A 272 -9.92 -10.91 3.63
N ALA A 273 -9.46 -9.66 3.70
CA ALA A 273 -9.47 -8.73 2.58
C ALA A 273 -8.68 -9.28 1.38
N SER A 274 -7.49 -9.87 1.62
CA SER A 274 -6.65 -10.47 0.58
C SER A 274 -7.36 -11.61 -0.14
N LEU A 275 -7.96 -12.52 0.61
CA LEU A 275 -8.71 -13.65 0.05
C LEU A 275 -9.94 -13.20 -0.75
N LEU A 276 -10.65 -12.18 -0.27
CA LEU A 276 -11.84 -11.65 -0.95
C LEU A 276 -11.49 -10.85 -2.20
N SER A 277 -10.46 -9.99 -2.12
CA SER A 277 -9.96 -9.22 -3.25
C SER A 277 -9.55 -10.16 -4.38
N TYR A 278 -8.75 -11.19 -4.08
CA TYR A 278 -8.35 -12.19 -5.05
C TYR A 278 -9.55 -12.92 -5.68
N LYS A 279 -10.53 -13.32 -4.87
CA LYS A 279 -11.71 -14.06 -5.34
C LYS A 279 -12.64 -13.21 -6.22
N LEU A 280 -12.75 -11.91 -5.92
CA LEU A 280 -13.71 -11.01 -6.58
C LEU A 280 -13.06 -10.13 -7.66
N GLY A 281 -11.73 -10.06 -7.72
CA GLY A 281 -11.00 -9.16 -8.60
C GLY A 281 -11.19 -7.69 -8.24
N ILE A 282 -11.23 -7.37 -6.94
CA ILE A 282 -11.56 -6.02 -6.43
C ILE A 282 -10.34 -5.38 -5.77
N THR A 283 -10.18 -4.07 -5.97
CA THR A 283 -9.11 -3.27 -5.37
C THR A 283 -9.07 -3.41 -3.84
N GLN A 284 -7.88 -3.65 -3.31
CA GLN A 284 -7.61 -3.87 -1.90
C GLN A 284 -6.75 -2.77 -1.29
N CYS A 285 -7.23 -2.23 -0.17
CA CYS A 285 -6.45 -1.39 0.74
C CYS A 285 -6.16 -2.16 2.03
N ASN A 286 -4.94 -2.04 2.56
CA ASN A 286 -4.60 -2.53 3.88
C ASN A 286 -4.27 -1.39 4.84
N ILE A 287 -4.74 -1.54 6.09
CA ILE A 287 -4.39 -0.68 7.22
C ILE A 287 -3.95 -1.59 8.37
N ALA A 288 -2.65 -1.62 8.66
CA ALA A 288 -2.14 -2.51 9.71
C ALA A 288 -2.62 -2.10 11.11
N HIS A 289 -2.75 -0.79 11.40
CA HIS A 289 -2.90 -0.20 12.74
C HIS A 289 -1.72 -0.46 13.67
N ALA A 290 -1.25 -1.70 13.73
CA ALA A 290 -0.07 -2.13 14.45
C ALA A 290 0.49 -3.43 13.86
N LEU A 291 1.82 -3.57 13.91
CA LEU A 291 2.51 -4.82 13.59
C LEU A 291 3.17 -5.39 14.84
N GLU A 292 2.69 -6.56 15.29
CA GLU A 292 3.06 -7.15 16.59
C GLU A 292 4.56 -7.44 16.70
N LYS A 293 5.26 -7.70 15.59
CA LYS A 293 6.70 -7.95 15.56
C LYS A 293 7.53 -6.84 16.21
N THR A 294 7.08 -5.59 16.11
CA THR A 294 7.76 -4.44 16.73
C THR A 294 7.36 -4.18 18.18
N LYS A 295 6.23 -4.73 18.62
CA LYS A 295 5.76 -4.61 20.01
C LYS A 295 6.45 -5.61 20.94
N TYR A 296 6.81 -6.77 20.40
CA TYR A 296 7.55 -7.79 21.12
C TYR A 296 8.97 -7.89 20.53
N PRO A 297 9.97 -7.25 21.15
CA PRO A 297 11.35 -7.34 20.69
C PRO A 297 11.82 -8.79 20.56
N ASP A 298 12.60 -9.08 19.52
CA ASP A 298 13.15 -10.41 19.22
C ASP A 298 12.10 -11.53 19.12
N SER A 299 10.83 -11.16 18.87
CA SER A 299 9.75 -12.13 18.77
C SER A 299 9.75 -12.93 17.48
N ASP A 300 10.51 -12.51 16.47
CA ASP A 300 10.79 -13.29 15.28
C ASP A 300 11.82 -14.39 15.57
N ILE A 301 12.99 -14.02 16.08
CA ILE A 301 14.07 -14.97 16.38
C ILE A 301 13.68 -15.94 17.52
N TYR A 302 12.92 -15.49 18.53
CA TYR A 302 12.43 -16.32 19.65
C TYR A 302 10.94 -16.67 19.55
N TRP A 303 10.37 -16.69 18.36
CA TRP A 303 8.93 -16.90 18.13
C TRP A 303 8.34 -18.12 18.84
N ARG A 304 9.10 -19.23 18.93
CA ARG A 304 8.68 -20.47 19.60
C ARG A 304 8.25 -20.24 21.06
N LYS A 305 8.84 -19.26 21.76
CA LYS A 305 8.46 -18.90 23.16
C LYS A 305 7.08 -18.23 23.24
N TYR A 306 6.64 -17.61 22.16
CA TYR A 306 5.38 -16.89 22.07
C TYR A 306 4.29 -17.71 21.39
N GLU A 307 4.62 -18.86 20.82
CA GLU A 307 3.72 -19.60 19.94
C GLU A 307 2.46 -20.10 20.65
N ASP A 308 2.60 -20.69 21.84
CA ASP A 308 1.46 -21.22 22.60
C ASP A 308 0.43 -20.14 23.01
N LYS A 309 0.88 -18.88 23.16
CA LYS A 309 0.05 -17.79 23.68
C LYS A 309 -0.41 -16.81 22.61
N TYR A 310 0.47 -16.49 21.65
CA TYR A 310 0.27 -15.42 20.69
C TYR A 310 0.24 -15.90 19.24
N HIS A 311 0.65 -17.14 18.95
CA HIS A 311 0.65 -17.70 17.59
C HIS A 311 1.35 -16.77 16.57
N LEU A 312 2.53 -16.25 16.92
CA LEU A 312 3.19 -15.20 16.15
C LEU A 312 3.63 -15.69 14.76
N ALA A 313 3.94 -16.97 14.59
CA ALA A 313 4.21 -17.53 13.27
C ALA A 313 3.04 -17.28 12.30
N CYS A 314 1.81 -17.56 12.73
CA CYS A 314 0.61 -17.31 11.95
C CYS A 314 0.41 -15.81 11.66
N GLN A 315 0.66 -14.96 12.64
CA GLN A 315 0.50 -13.51 12.48
C GLN A 315 1.51 -12.94 11.48
N PHE A 316 2.79 -13.26 11.61
CA PHE A 316 3.84 -12.75 10.71
C PHE A 316 3.68 -13.29 9.29
N THR A 317 3.26 -14.55 9.14
CA THR A 317 2.91 -15.11 7.82
C THR A 317 1.74 -14.34 7.21
N THR A 318 0.71 -14.05 7.99
CA THR A 318 -0.46 -13.30 7.57
C THR A 318 -0.12 -11.88 7.14
N ASP A 319 0.74 -11.22 7.92
CA ASP A 319 1.23 -9.88 7.64
C ASP A 319 1.98 -9.86 6.29
N LEU A 320 2.91 -10.79 6.06
CA LEU A 320 3.65 -10.88 4.79
C LEU A 320 2.73 -11.12 3.58
N ILE A 321 1.80 -12.07 3.69
CA ILE A 321 0.84 -12.36 2.62
C ILE A 321 0.05 -11.09 2.30
N SER A 322 -0.51 -10.46 3.33
CA SER A 322 -1.43 -9.36 3.12
C SER A 322 -0.71 -8.08 2.65
N MET A 323 0.48 -7.78 3.18
CA MET A 323 1.32 -6.66 2.74
C MET A 323 1.64 -6.74 1.25
N ASN A 324 1.99 -7.93 0.76
CA ASN A 324 2.36 -8.11 -0.64
C ASN A 324 1.14 -8.19 -1.57
N ASN A 325 0.00 -8.69 -1.09
CA ASN A 325 -1.23 -8.80 -1.89
C ASN A 325 -2.01 -7.48 -2.03
N ALA A 326 -1.79 -6.50 -1.15
CA ALA A 326 -2.50 -5.22 -1.23
C ALA A 326 -2.10 -4.39 -2.47
N ASP A 327 -3.11 -3.79 -3.12
CA ASP A 327 -2.89 -2.81 -4.19
C ASP A 327 -2.29 -1.50 -3.63
N PHE A 328 -2.74 -1.09 -2.44
CA PHE A 328 -2.14 0.01 -1.68
C PHE A 328 -2.27 -0.17 -0.17
N ILE A 329 -1.34 0.45 0.55
CA ILE A 329 -1.25 0.40 2.01
C ILE A 329 -1.39 1.82 2.53
N ILE A 330 -2.31 2.03 3.47
CA ILE A 330 -2.44 3.29 4.19
C ILE A 330 -1.77 3.16 5.56
N THR A 331 -0.92 4.12 5.89
CA THR A 331 -0.35 4.30 7.23
C THR A 331 -0.74 5.66 7.80
N SER A 332 -0.77 5.76 9.14
CA SER A 332 -1.14 7.01 9.80
C SER A 332 0.00 8.03 9.80
N ILE A 333 1.24 7.52 9.87
CA ILE A 333 2.45 8.32 10.02
C ILE A 333 3.63 7.70 9.26
N TYR A 334 4.62 8.53 8.93
CA TYR A 334 5.86 8.09 8.28
C TYR A 334 6.64 7.05 9.10
N GLN A 335 6.64 7.21 10.43
CA GLN A 335 7.33 6.34 11.37
C GLN A 335 6.78 4.91 11.37
N GLU A 336 5.52 4.72 10.96
CA GLU A 336 4.94 3.39 10.81
C GLU A 336 5.64 2.61 9.69
N ILE A 337 6.04 3.29 8.61
CA ILE A 337 6.73 2.69 7.46
C ILE A 337 8.21 2.48 7.80
N THR A 338 8.93 3.57 8.08
CA THR A 338 10.41 3.54 8.23
C THR A 338 10.93 4.11 9.54
N GLY A 339 10.08 4.33 10.54
CA GLY A 339 10.52 4.81 11.84
C GLY A 339 11.18 6.18 11.75
N SER A 340 12.29 6.34 12.46
CA SER A 340 13.08 7.56 12.50
C SER A 340 14.47 7.34 11.89
N LYS A 341 15.35 8.33 12.02
CA LYS A 341 16.76 8.15 11.66
C LYS A 341 17.43 7.05 12.49
N ASN A 342 17.06 6.94 13.77
CA ASN A 342 17.75 6.07 14.72
C ASN A 342 17.01 4.75 14.97
N ASN A 343 15.68 4.73 14.78
CA ASN A 343 14.84 3.57 15.07
C ASN A 343 14.17 3.06 13.79
N VAL A 344 14.15 1.75 13.62
CA VAL A 344 13.49 1.06 12.50
C VAL A 344 11.97 1.26 12.54
N GLY A 345 11.34 1.34 11.37
CA GLY A 345 9.88 1.38 11.23
C GLY A 345 9.18 0.04 11.43
N GLN A 346 7.86 0.06 11.55
CA GLN A 346 7.08 -1.16 11.72
C GLN A 346 7.15 -2.03 10.45
N TYR A 347 6.81 -1.47 9.29
CA TYR A 347 6.93 -2.19 8.02
C TYR A 347 8.40 -2.50 7.66
N GLU A 348 9.31 -1.55 7.87
CA GLU A 348 10.74 -1.76 7.61
C GLU A 348 11.32 -2.93 8.40
N SER A 349 10.84 -3.18 9.61
CA SER A 349 11.29 -4.35 10.38
C SER A 349 10.91 -5.69 9.73
N HIS A 350 9.97 -5.70 8.78
CA HIS A 350 9.54 -6.87 7.99
C HIS A 350 10.30 -6.98 6.66
N THR A 351 11.22 -6.07 6.34
CA THR A 351 12.05 -6.16 5.12
C THR A 351 12.90 -7.42 5.15
N ALA A 352 13.56 -7.72 6.27
CA ALA A 352 14.36 -8.93 6.43
C ALA A 352 14.28 -9.45 7.87
N PHE A 353 13.88 -10.70 8.04
CA PHE A 353 13.83 -11.38 9.34
C PHE A 353 13.78 -12.90 9.17
N THR A 354 13.87 -13.64 10.27
CA THR A 354 13.81 -15.11 10.23
C THR A 354 13.00 -15.63 11.41
N LEU A 355 12.26 -16.71 11.15
CA LEU A 355 11.66 -17.55 12.18
C LEU A 355 12.48 -18.86 12.21
N PRO A 356 13.48 -18.98 13.11
CA PRO A 356 14.37 -20.14 13.11
C PRO A 356 13.57 -21.45 13.13
N GLY A 357 13.97 -22.40 12.27
CA GLY A 357 13.30 -23.68 12.07
C GLY A 357 11.96 -23.64 11.33
N GLN A 358 11.54 -22.50 10.76
CA GLN A 358 10.32 -22.40 9.96
C GLN A 358 10.58 -21.83 8.56
N TYR A 359 10.91 -20.55 8.44
CA TYR A 359 11.28 -19.90 7.19
C TYR A 359 12.10 -18.64 7.43
N ARG A 360 12.82 -18.21 6.38
CA ARG A 360 13.60 -16.97 6.33
C ARG A 360 12.95 -16.01 5.36
N VAL A 361 12.95 -14.72 5.69
CA VAL A 361 12.42 -13.64 4.85
C VAL A 361 13.59 -12.76 4.45
N VAL A 362 13.99 -12.87 3.18
CA VAL A 362 15.14 -12.15 2.63
C VAL A 362 14.72 -10.76 2.17
N HIS A 363 13.60 -10.68 1.44
CA HIS A 363 12.96 -9.43 1.07
C HIS A 363 11.46 -9.55 1.25
N GLY A 364 10.96 -9.20 2.44
CA GLY A 364 9.54 -9.33 2.82
C GLY A 364 8.68 -8.17 2.35
N ILE A 365 9.18 -6.94 2.48
CA ILE A 365 8.53 -5.72 2.01
C ILE A 365 9.58 -4.63 1.75
N ASP A 366 9.39 -3.85 0.70
CA ASP A 366 10.21 -2.69 0.38
C ASP A 366 9.52 -1.41 0.85
N VAL A 367 10.16 -0.65 1.73
CA VAL A 367 9.60 0.62 2.22
C VAL A 367 9.53 1.71 1.15
N PHE A 368 10.24 1.53 0.04
CA PHE A 368 10.14 2.39 -1.13
C PHE A 368 8.98 1.99 -2.05
N ASP A 369 8.26 0.91 -1.78
CA ASP A 369 7.17 0.47 -2.64
C ASP A 369 6.12 1.59 -2.80
N PRO A 370 5.77 1.95 -4.06
CA PRO A 370 4.79 2.99 -4.34
C PRO A 370 3.36 2.67 -3.87
N LYS A 371 3.12 1.48 -3.31
CA LYS A 371 1.85 1.14 -2.66
C LYS A 371 1.66 1.84 -1.31
N PHE A 372 2.73 2.30 -0.66
CA PHE A 372 2.65 3.00 0.62
C PHE A 372 2.16 4.45 0.49
N ASN A 373 1.12 4.79 1.25
CA ASN A 373 0.52 6.13 1.29
C ASN A 373 0.20 6.55 2.73
N ILE A 374 0.67 7.73 3.14
CA ILE A 374 0.39 8.28 4.46
C ILE A 374 -0.91 9.08 4.41
N VAL A 375 -1.91 8.64 5.17
CA VAL A 375 -3.17 9.36 5.36
C VAL A 375 -3.42 9.45 6.86
N SER A 376 -3.06 10.60 7.44
CA SER A 376 -3.15 10.78 8.89
C SER A 376 -4.61 10.92 9.33
N PRO A 377 -5.04 10.19 10.38
CA PRO A 377 -6.38 10.33 10.93
C PRO A 377 -6.54 11.67 11.66
N GLY A 378 -7.79 12.07 11.89
CA GLY A 378 -8.15 13.29 12.62
C GLY A 378 -9.04 13.01 13.83
N ALA A 379 -9.19 14.01 14.69
CA ALA A 379 -10.13 13.98 15.80
C ALA A 379 -11.46 14.65 15.40
N ASN A 380 -12.56 14.22 16.01
CA ASN A 380 -13.86 14.86 15.78
C ASN A 380 -13.87 16.27 16.41
N MET A 381 -13.94 17.30 15.58
CA MET A 381 -13.94 18.70 16.01
C MET A 381 -15.19 19.12 16.80
N SER A 382 -16.27 18.31 16.78
CA SER A 382 -17.43 18.55 17.66
C SER A 382 -17.21 18.09 19.10
N ILE A 383 -16.21 17.23 19.33
CA ILE A 383 -15.85 16.69 20.65
C ILE A 383 -14.60 17.39 21.18
N TYR A 384 -13.62 17.63 20.30
CA TYR A 384 -12.36 18.28 20.64
C TYR A 384 -12.27 19.62 19.91
N PHE A 385 -12.62 20.70 20.63
CA PHE A 385 -12.56 22.07 20.13
C PHE A 385 -11.83 22.97 21.13
N PHE A 386 -11.28 24.08 20.63
CA PHE A 386 -10.82 25.16 21.48
C PHE A 386 -12.02 25.99 21.91
N GLU A 387 -12.22 26.17 23.22
CA GLU A 387 -13.18 27.13 23.74
C GLU A 387 -12.67 28.54 23.40
N ALA A 388 -13.46 29.32 22.68
CA ALA A 388 -13.16 30.73 22.45
C ALA A 388 -13.39 31.47 23.79
N GLY A 389 -12.31 31.94 24.40
CA GLY A 389 -12.32 32.72 25.64
C GLY A 389 -12.85 34.12 25.47
#